data_AF-A0A2D6E5Q2-F1
#
_entry.id   AF-A0A2D6E5Q2-F1
#
_cell.length_a   1.000
_cell.length_b   1.000
_cell.length_c   1.000
_cell.angle_alpha   90.00
_cell.angle_beta   90.00
_cell.angle_gamma   90.00
#
_symmetry.space_group_name_H-M   'P 1'
#
loop_
_entity.id
_entity.type
_entity.pdbx_description
1 polymer ?
#
loop_
_entity_poly.entity_id
_entity_poly.type
_entity_poly.pdbx_seq_one_letter_code
_entity_poly.pdbx_strand_id
1 'polypeptide(L)'
;MASWYDSGWKNRWPIALQILGGSGAGHNDLQIEVPAQWDKFWDNIRSDLYDVILTGPDGHSLLDFKRLTVDLANRVLTLQVDYFAVHNADANSLIWLYFNNPDQASDLASVFTGASVKPGEIFLGGPANNVISRASGGGAQDQPQTSIVKSSNEELDVWISTRGLFSQRYDAFNNRSGLEDIRYVQIQVLARAGGDTPSMYDEDLVRFVPGFIRARIKAGTAATDYTFVCNIVSTDANTFSIRSLIQIRERLPS
;
A
#
# COMPACT_ATOMS: atom_id res chain seq x y z
N MET A 1 19.78 -1.32 4.98
CA MET A 1 18.75 -1.83 4.05
C MET A 1 18.77 -0.99 2.76
N ALA A 2 18.32 -1.54 1.65
CA ALA A 2 18.29 -0.88 0.35
C ALA A 2 16.84 -0.74 -0.10
N SER A 3 16.41 0.46 -0.48
CA SER A 3 15.03 0.70 -0.92
C SER A 3 14.76 0.26 -2.37
N TRP A 4 15.78 -0.12 -3.14
CA TRP A 4 15.67 -0.37 -4.58
C TRP A 4 16.44 -1.61 -5.01
N TYR A 5 15.82 -2.47 -5.82
CA TYR A 5 16.35 -3.79 -6.17
C TYR A 5 17.69 -3.72 -6.88
N ASP A 6 17.70 -3.13 -8.09
CA ASP A 6 18.89 -2.95 -8.92
C ASP A 6 18.73 -1.72 -9.82
N SER A 7 19.85 -1.08 -10.17
CA SER A 7 19.91 0.15 -10.97
C SER A 7 19.45 -0.01 -12.44
N GLY A 8 19.42 -1.25 -12.95
CA GLY A 8 18.91 -1.58 -14.28
C GLY A 8 17.40 -1.34 -14.42
N TRP A 9 16.64 -1.54 -13.35
CA TRP A 9 15.18 -1.41 -13.34
C TRP A 9 14.74 0.05 -13.36
N LYS A 10 13.93 0.43 -14.34
CA LYS A 10 13.52 1.84 -14.53
C LYS A 10 12.25 2.19 -13.77
N ASN A 11 11.36 1.23 -13.57
CA ASN A 11 10.07 1.48 -12.93
C ASN A 11 9.82 0.52 -11.76
N ARG A 12 9.09 1.03 -10.77
CA ARG A 12 8.44 0.23 -9.74
C ARG A 12 7.05 0.76 -9.43
N TRP A 13 6.16 -0.11 -8.96
CA TRP A 13 4.82 0.26 -8.51
C TRP A 13 4.47 -0.49 -7.23
N PRO A 14 3.82 0.15 -6.25
CA PRO A 14 3.43 -0.52 -5.02
C PRO A 14 2.18 -1.37 -5.25
N ILE A 15 2.11 -2.50 -4.57
CA ILE A 15 0.94 -3.38 -4.53
C ILE A 15 0.46 -3.47 -3.09
N ALA A 16 -0.85 -3.29 -2.88
CA ALA A 16 -1.48 -3.48 -1.59
C ALA A 16 -1.88 -4.94 -1.40
N LEU A 17 -1.40 -5.55 -0.32
CA LEU A 17 -1.78 -6.90 0.07
C LEU A 17 -2.80 -6.84 1.19
N GLN A 18 -4.00 -7.36 0.93
CA GLN A 18 -5.08 -7.43 1.90
C GLN A 18 -4.91 -8.67 2.76
N ILE A 19 -4.30 -8.51 3.93
CA ILE A 19 -4.15 -9.60 4.89
C ILE A 19 -5.15 -9.39 6.04
N LEU A 20 -6.42 -9.63 5.74
CA LEU A 20 -7.51 -9.52 6.71
C LEU A 20 -7.94 -10.89 7.25
N GLY A 21 -8.32 -10.94 8.54
CA GLY A 21 -9.05 -12.06 9.14
C GLY A 21 -8.25 -13.35 9.33
N GLY A 22 -6.93 -13.25 9.49
CA GLY A 22 -6.02 -14.39 9.72
C GLY A 22 -5.55 -14.50 11.17
N SER A 23 -5.18 -15.71 11.62
CA SER A 23 -4.53 -15.92 12.91
C SER A 23 -3.08 -15.43 12.89
N GLY A 24 -2.86 -14.14 13.15
CA GLY A 24 -1.54 -13.55 13.42
C GLY A 24 -0.55 -13.50 12.23
N ALA A 25 0.64 -12.98 12.52
CA ALA A 25 1.79 -13.00 11.62
C ALA A 25 2.07 -14.44 11.14
N GLY A 26 2.41 -14.60 9.86
CA GLY A 26 2.51 -15.92 9.24
C GLY A 26 2.90 -15.83 7.77
N HIS A 27 2.73 -16.92 7.02
CA HIS A 27 3.02 -16.97 5.60
C HIS A 27 1.74 -17.17 4.80
N ASN A 28 1.57 -16.38 3.74
CA ASN A 28 0.42 -16.46 2.86
C ASN A 28 0.88 -16.49 1.41
N ASP A 29 0.16 -17.23 0.57
CA ASP A 29 0.32 -17.12 -0.87
C ASP A 29 -0.43 -15.87 -1.35
N LEU A 30 0.06 -15.24 -2.40
CA LEU A 30 -0.56 -14.02 -2.94
C LEU A 30 -0.89 -14.19 -4.42
N GLN A 31 -1.96 -13.56 -4.88
CA GLN A 31 -2.31 -13.47 -6.30
C GLN A 31 -2.52 -12.02 -6.66
N ILE A 32 -1.81 -11.59 -7.69
CA ILE A 32 -1.78 -10.21 -8.15
C ILE A 32 -2.22 -10.22 -9.61
N GLU A 33 -3.30 -9.52 -9.89
CA GLU A 33 -3.73 -9.28 -11.26
C GLU A 33 -3.23 -7.92 -11.72
N VAL A 34 -2.53 -7.88 -12.86
CA VAL A 34 -2.06 -6.65 -13.46
C VAL A 34 -3.17 -6.03 -14.30
N PRO A 35 -3.62 -4.79 -14.01
CA PRO A 35 -4.74 -4.20 -14.71
C PRO A 35 -4.46 -3.96 -16.21
N ALA A 36 -5.39 -4.34 -17.08
CA ALA A 36 -5.27 -4.20 -18.54
C ALA A 36 -5.12 -2.73 -19.01
N GLN A 37 -5.68 -1.79 -18.24
CA GLN A 37 -5.64 -0.35 -18.49
C GLN A 37 -4.34 0.33 -18.02
N TRP A 38 -3.35 -0.42 -17.53
CA TRP A 38 -2.08 0.15 -17.07
C TRP A 38 -1.07 0.30 -18.22
N ASP A 39 -1.32 1.25 -19.13
CA ASP A 39 -0.49 1.45 -20.34
C ASP A 39 1.01 1.58 -20.02
N LYS A 40 1.35 2.31 -18.94
CA LYS A 40 2.74 2.46 -18.51
C LYS A 40 3.43 1.11 -18.27
N PHE A 41 2.73 0.10 -17.77
CA PHE A 41 3.29 -1.23 -17.61
C PHE A 41 3.37 -1.95 -18.96
N TRP A 42 2.24 -2.09 -19.66
CA TRP A 42 2.14 -2.88 -20.89
C TRP A 42 3.04 -2.39 -22.03
N ASP A 43 3.29 -1.07 -22.11
CA ASP A 43 4.15 -0.49 -23.15
C ASP A 43 5.65 -0.56 -22.82
N ASN A 44 6.02 -1.01 -21.61
CA ASN A 44 7.40 -0.97 -21.11
C ASN A 44 7.95 -2.32 -20.66
N ILE A 45 7.19 -3.41 -20.85
CA ILE A 45 7.64 -4.77 -20.55
C ILE A 45 8.10 -5.49 -21.82
N ARG A 46 8.99 -6.45 -21.65
CA ARG A 46 9.43 -7.32 -22.73
C ARG A 46 8.39 -8.41 -23.02
N SER A 47 8.41 -8.94 -24.23
CA SER A 47 7.53 -10.04 -24.64
C SER A 47 7.80 -11.36 -23.90
N ASP A 48 9.01 -11.54 -23.35
CA ASP A 48 9.38 -12.68 -22.50
C ASP A 48 9.05 -12.47 -21.02
N LEU A 49 8.66 -11.25 -20.62
CA LEU A 49 8.34 -10.81 -19.26
C LEU A 49 9.47 -11.01 -18.24
N TYR A 50 10.70 -11.32 -18.67
CA TYR A 50 11.82 -11.53 -17.74
C TYR A 50 12.13 -10.26 -16.94
N ASP A 51 11.78 -9.11 -17.49
CA ASP A 51 11.82 -7.82 -16.85
C ASP A 51 10.57 -7.50 -16.03
N VAL A 52 9.95 -8.49 -15.38
CA VAL A 52 8.91 -8.30 -14.38
C VAL A 52 9.26 -9.13 -13.15
N ILE A 53 9.49 -8.46 -12.02
CA ILE A 53 9.79 -9.12 -10.74
C ILE A 53 9.00 -8.49 -9.60
N LEU A 54 8.91 -9.25 -8.51
CA LEU A 54 8.32 -8.82 -7.25
C LEU A 54 9.38 -8.81 -6.15
N THR A 55 9.41 -7.75 -5.35
CA THR A 55 10.23 -7.70 -4.14
C THR A 55 9.37 -7.44 -2.92
N GLY A 56 9.91 -7.78 -1.75
CA GLY A 56 9.30 -7.47 -0.46
C GLY A 56 9.16 -5.97 -0.21
N PRO A 57 8.64 -5.59 0.97
CA PRO A 57 8.39 -4.19 1.32
C PRO A 57 9.65 -3.32 1.35
N ASP A 58 10.81 -3.93 1.58
CA ASP A 58 12.11 -3.24 1.53
C ASP A 58 12.49 -2.78 0.13
N GLY A 59 11.81 -3.26 -0.92
CA GLY A 59 12.10 -2.88 -2.30
C GLY A 59 13.37 -3.53 -2.85
N HIS A 60 13.98 -4.50 -2.15
CA HIS A 60 15.22 -5.15 -2.56
C HIS A 60 15.21 -6.67 -2.39
N SER A 61 14.54 -7.22 -1.39
CA SER A 61 14.46 -8.67 -1.22
C SER A 61 13.56 -9.29 -2.29
N LEU A 62 14.14 -10.05 -3.22
CA LEU A 62 13.38 -10.76 -4.26
C LEU A 62 12.41 -11.75 -3.61
N LEU A 63 11.16 -11.78 -4.07
CA LEU A 63 10.16 -12.76 -3.65
C LEU A 63 10.14 -13.93 -4.62
N ASP A 64 9.84 -15.13 -4.11
CA ASP A 64 9.54 -16.27 -4.96
C ASP A 64 8.16 -16.09 -5.59
N PHE A 65 8.11 -15.97 -6.92
CA PHE A 65 6.88 -15.71 -7.66
C PHE A 65 6.82 -16.53 -8.95
N LYS A 66 5.61 -16.75 -9.46
CA LYS A 66 5.37 -17.37 -10.77
C LYS A 66 4.35 -16.57 -11.57
N ARG A 67 4.38 -16.75 -12.89
CA ARG A 67 3.36 -16.23 -13.80
C ARG A 67 2.30 -17.31 -13.98
N LEU A 68 1.13 -17.10 -13.36
CA LEU A 68 0.02 -18.05 -13.40
C LEU A 68 -0.71 -17.99 -14.74
N THR A 69 -0.87 -16.79 -15.30
CA THR A 69 -1.52 -16.58 -16.59
C THR A 69 -0.83 -15.43 -17.30
N VAL A 70 -0.57 -15.61 -18.60
CA VAL A 70 0.06 -14.61 -19.47
C VAL A 70 -0.67 -14.60 -20.81
N ASP A 71 -1.22 -13.44 -21.17
CA ASP A 71 -1.71 -13.13 -22.49
C ASP A 71 -1.41 -11.66 -22.80
N LEU A 72 -0.32 -11.42 -23.52
CA LEU A 72 0.14 -10.08 -23.87
C LEU A 72 -0.81 -9.37 -24.84
N ALA A 73 -1.50 -10.12 -25.71
CA ALA A 73 -2.40 -9.55 -26.70
C ALA A 73 -3.66 -8.98 -26.04
N ASN A 74 -4.18 -9.71 -25.04
CA ASN A 74 -5.34 -9.28 -24.25
C ASN A 74 -4.97 -8.52 -22.98
N ARG A 75 -3.67 -8.23 -22.76
CA ARG A 75 -3.14 -7.54 -21.58
C ARG A 75 -3.59 -8.19 -20.26
N VAL A 76 -3.40 -9.51 -20.16
CA VAL A 76 -3.67 -10.32 -18.98
C VAL A 76 -2.36 -10.84 -18.40
N LEU A 77 -2.08 -10.49 -17.15
CA LEU A 77 -0.98 -11.06 -16.39
C LEU A 77 -1.42 -11.27 -14.95
N THR A 78 -1.35 -12.53 -14.52
CA THR A 78 -1.59 -12.92 -13.13
C THR A 78 -0.29 -13.45 -12.55
N LEU A 79 0.21 -12.79 -11.52
CA LEU A 79 1.37 -13.22 -10.76
C LEU A 79 0.90 -13.91 -9.49
N GLN A 80 1.61 -14.95 -9.08
CA GLN A 80 1.42 -15.58 -7.79
C GLN A 80 2.73 -15.48 -7.00
N VAL A 81 2.66 -15.23 -5.69
CA VAL A 81 3.81 -15.22 -4.78
C VAL A 81 3.67 -16.37 -3.81
N ASP A 82 4.76 -17.08 -3.55
CA ASP A 82 4.82 -18.17 -2.59
C ASP A 82 5.21 -17.64 -1.22
N TYR A 83 4.59 -18.18 -0.16
CA TYR A 83 5.09 -18.10 1.21
C TYR A 83 5.49 -16.68 1.67
N PHE A 84 4.68 -15.66 1.36
CA PHE A 84 4.99 -14.28 1.74
C PHE A 84 4.82 -14.06 3.25
N ALA A 85 5.88 -13.62 3.92
CA ALA A 85 5.90 -13.36 5.35
C ALA A 85 5.10 -12.08 5.72
N VAL A 86 3.93 -12.28 6.31
CA VAL A 86 3.08 -11.22 6.85
C VAL A 86 3.43 -10.95 8.30
N HIS A 87 3.60 -9.67 8.62
CA HIS A 87 4.09 -9.22 9.92
C HIS A 87 2.99 -8.85 10.92
N ASN A 88 1.76 -8.62 10.46
CA ASN A 88 0.62 -8.32 11.31
C ASN A 88 -0.67 -8.86 10.65
N ALA A 89 -1.51 -9.53 11.44
CA ALA A 89 -2.87 -9.84 11.01
C ALA A 89 -3.70 -8.56 11.13
N ASP A 90 -4.55 -8.27 10.15
CA ASP A 90 -5.36 -7.04 10.10
C ASP A 90 -4.52 -5.79 9.77
N ALA A 91 -3.60 -5.96 8.81
CA ALA A 91 -2.85 -4.88 8.22
C ALA A 91 -2.71 -5.06 6.70
N ASN A 92 -2.60 -3.94 6.01
CA ASN A 92 -2.29 -3.92 4.59
C ASN A 92 -0.78 -3.89 4.40
N SER A 93 -0.21 -4.95 3.82
CA SER A 93 1.23 -5.06 3.57
C SER A 93 1.60 -4.54 2.19
N LEU A 94 2.79 -3.99 2.04
CA LEU A 94 3.30 -3.49 0.76
C LEU A 94 4.27 -4.48 0.14
N ILE A 95 4.15 -4.71 -1.17
CA ILE A 95 5.21 -5.27 -2.00
C ILE A 95 5.45 -4.37 -3.21
N TRP A 96 6.60 -4.52 -3.86
CA TRP A 96 6.94 -3.75 -5.05
C TRP A 96 6.94 -4.64 -6.28
N LEU A 97 6.30 -4.17 -7.34
CA LEU A 97 6.45 -4.71 -8.69
C LEU A 97 7.44 -3.85 -9.46
N TYR A 98 8.53 -4.45 -9.91
CA TYR A 98 9.52 -3.80 -10.77
C TYR A 98 9.32 -4.23 -12.21
N PHE A 99 9.53 -3.30 -13.14
CA PHE A 99 9.49 -3.57 -14.57
C PHE A 99 10.40 -2.64 -15.38
N ASN A 100 10.55 -2.95 -16.67
CA ASN A 100 11.37 -2.21 -17.62
C ASN A 100 12.85 -2.29 -17.26
N ASN A 101 13.39 -3.51 -17.37
CA ASN A 101 14.83 -3.78 -17.34
C ASN A 101 15.23 -4.45 -18.68
N PRO A 102 15.79 -3.68 -19.63
CA PRO A 102 16.12 -4.20 -20.95
C PRO A 102 17.24 -5.24 -20.93
N ASP A 103 18.05 -5.27 -19.86
CA ASP A 103 19.25 -6.13 -19.76
C ASP A 103 18.96 -7.44 -19.02
N GLN A 104 17.73 -7.66 -18.54
CA GLN A 104 17.36 -8.88 -17.83
C GLN A 104 17.31 -10.07 -18.81
N ALA A 105 18.28 -10.97 -18.69
CA ALA A 105 18.51 -12.06 -19.65
C ALA A 105 17.94 -13.42 -19.23
N SER A 106 17.55 -13.58 -17.97
CA SER A 106 17.05 -14.85 -17.42
C SER A 106 15.74 -14.66 -16.67
N ASP A 107 14.90 -15.68 -16.69
CA ASP A 107 13.69 -15.72 -15.88
C ASP A 107 14.04 -15.83 -14.40
N LEU A 108 13.39 -15.02 -13.58
CA LEU A 108 13.51 -15.02 -12.12
C LEU A 108 12.26 -15.61 -11.46
N ALA A 109 11.28 -16.05 -12.24
CA ALA A 109 10.13 -16.78 -11.74
C ALA A 109 10.53 -18.19 -11.25
N SER A 110 9.88 -18.64 -10.18
CA SER A 110 9.97 -19.99 -9.62
C SER A 110 8.74 -20.82 -9.99
N VAL A 111 8.74 -22.11 -9.63
CA VAL A 111 7.62 -23.03 -9.88
C VAL A 111 7.10 -23.55 -8.54
N PHE A 112 5.83 -23.27 -8.25
CA PHE A 112 5.14 -23.71 -7.03
C PHE A 112 3.62 -23.74 -7.25
N THR A 113 2.86 -24.19 -6.24
CA THR A 113 1.39 -24.18 -6.24
C THR A 113 0.91 -23.59 -4.92
N GLY A 114 0.19 -22.47 -4.96
CA GLY A 114 -0.39 -21.90 -3.74
C GLY A 114 -1.66 -22.63 -3.29
N ALA A 115 -1.89 -22.63 -1.98
CA ALA A 115 -2.97 -23.35 -1.32
C ALA A 115 -4.04 -22.43 -0.70
N SER A 116 -3.68 -21.20 -0.33
CA SER A 116 -4.63 -20.21 0.23
C SER A 116 -4.19 -18.80 -0.15
N VAL A 117 -4.70 -18.35 -1.30
CA VAL A 117 -4.14 -17.20 -1.99
C VAL A 117 -4.90 -15.93 -1.62
N LYS A 118 -4.19 -14.94 -1.06
CA LYS A 118 -4.73 -13.62 -0.74
C LYS A 118 -4.59 -12.67 -1.93
N PRO A 119 -5.54 -11.74 -2.15
CA PRO A 119 -5.45 -10.80 -3.26
C PRO A 119 -4.40 -9.73 -2.99
N GLY A 120 -3.64 -9.42 -4.04
CA GLY A 120 -2.81 -8.23 -4.15
C GLY A 120 -3.39 -7.29 -5.19
N GLU A 121 -3.53 -6.02 -4.82
CA GLU A 121 -4.18 -5.01 -5.65
C GLU A 121 -3.23 -3.90 -6.12
N ILE A 122 -3.32 -3.60 -7.41
CA ILE A 122 -2.64 -2.47 -8.06
C ILE A 122 -3.65 -1.34 -8.25
N PHE A 123 -3.39 -0.19 -7.63
CA PHE A 123 -4.19 1.01 -7.83
C PHE A 123 -3.51 1.98 -8.80
N LEU A 124 -4.26 2.48 -9.78
CA LEU A 124 -3.74 3.37 -10.83
C LEU A 124 -4.14 4.85 -10.63
N GLY A 125 -5.04 5.13 -9.70
CA GLY A 125 -5.44 6.50 -9.39
C GLY A 125 -4.41 7.23 -8.52
N GLY A 126 -4.64 8.52 -8.31
CA GLY A 126 -3.80 9.37 -7.46
C GLY A 126 -4.62 10.21 -6.48
N PRO A 127 -3.95 10.94 -5.57
CA PRO A 127 -4.62 11.80 -4.63
C PRO A 127 -5.37 12.94 -5.34
N ALA A 128 -6.59 13.21 -4.88
CA ALA A 128 -7.40 14.32 -5.37
C ALA A 128 -7.68 15.31 -4.23
N ASN A 129 -8.50 14.90 -3.26
CA ASN A 129 -8.92 15.71 -2.11
C ASN A 129 -8.56 15.01 -0.79
N ASN A 130 -8.75 15.69 0.35
CA ASN A 130 -8.58 15.11 1.70
C ASN A 130 -7.19 14.50 1.93
N VAL A 131 -6.16 15.21 1.50
CA VAL A 131 -4.78 14.82 1.74
C VAL A 131 -4.39 15.25 3.16
N ILE A 132 -4.03 14.27 3.99
CA ILE A 132 -3.50 14.47 5.32
C ILE A 132 -2.00 14.14 5.33
N SER A 133 -1.23 14.94 6.06
CA SER A 133 0.20 14.76 6.23
C SER A 133 0.57 15.04 7.67
N ARG A 134 1.62 14.38 8.17
CA ARG A 134 2.20 14.73 9.45
C ARG A 134 2.88 16.11 9.35
N ALA A 135 2.63 17.01 10.30
CA ALA A 135 3.39 18.23 10.43
C ALA A 135 4.87 17.90 10.73
N SER A 136 5.79 18.39 9.91
CA SER A 136 7.23 18.19 10.09
C SER A 136 7.68 18.79 11.43
N GLY A 137 8.33 17.98 12.28
CA GLY A 137 8.94 18.43 13.54
C GLY A 137 8.11 18.23 14.81
N GLY A 138 6.88 17.70 14.73
CA GLY A 138 6.14 17.28 15.92
C GLY A 138 6.61 15.91 16.43
N GLY A 139 6.83 15.77 17.74
CA GLY A 139 6.99 14.46 18.39
C GLY A 139 5.75 13.57 18.20
N ALA A 140 5.67 12.43 18.89
CA ALA A 140 4.43 11.65 18.92
C ALA A 140 3.30 12.55 19.45
N GLN A 141 2.30 12.85 18.61
CA GLN A 141 1.15 13.66 18.99
C GLN A 141 -0.08 12.77 18.99
N ASP A 142 -0.73 12.70 20.15
CA ASP A 142 -2.00 11.98 20.31
C ASP A 142 -3.20 12.79 19.79
N GLN A 143 -2.96 14.03 19.38
CA GLN A 143 -4.00 14.94 18.91
C GLN A 143 -4.08 14.97 17.37
N PRO A 144 -5.29 15.01 16.80
CA PRO A 144 -5.46 15.18 15.35
C PRO A 144 -4.94 16.53 14.87
N GLN A 145 -4.24 16.56 13.74
CA GLN A 145 -3.66 17.79 13.18
C GLN A 145 -4.53 18.41 12.07
N THR A 146 -5.37 17.61 11.43
CA THR A 146 -6.28 18.01 10.36
C THR A 146 -7.70 17.64 10.74
N SER A 147 -8.68 18.35 10.18
CA SER A 147 -10.10 17.97 10.27
C SER A 147 -10.71 17.80 8.89
N ILE A 148 -11.61 16.82 8.78
CA ILE A 148 -12.36 16.51 7.58
C ILE A 148 -13.84 16.46 7.97
N VAL A 149 -14.70 17.09 7.18
CA VAL A 149 -16.15 17.09 7.39
C VAL A 149 -16.80 16.20 6.33
N LYS A 150 -17.70 15.32 6.75
CA LYS A 150 -18.51 14.47 5.88
C LYS A 150 -19.92 14.30 6.44
N SER A 151 -20.88 13.87 5.62
CA SER A 151 -22.21 13.46 6.12
C SER A 151 -22.18 12.04 6.68
N SER A 152 -23.24 11.63 7.40
CA SER A 152 -23.31 10.30 8.04
C SER A 152 -23.18 9.13 7.06
N ASN A 153 -23.76 9.23 5.86
CA ASN A 153 -23.77 8.16 4.86
C ASN A 153 -22.75 8.36 3.72
N GLU A 154 -22.01 9.46 3.72
CA GLU A 154 -21.00 9.73 2.69
C GLU A 154 -19.82 8.76 2.82
N GLU A 155 -19.33 8.26 1.69
CA GLU A 155 -18.06 7.56 1.60
C GLU A 155 -17.00 8.52 1.11
N LEU A 156 -15.88 8.58 1.82
CA LEU A 156 -14.80 9.50 1.51
C LEU A 156 -13.47 8.78 1.50
N ASP A 157 -12.69 9.02 0.46
CA ASP A 157 -11.30 8.57 0.40
C ASP A 157 -10.40 9.64 1.05
N VAL A 158 -9.61 9.20 2.02
CA VAL A 158 -8.58 10.00 2.69
C VAL A 158 -7.21 9.55 2.20
N TRP A 159 -6.40 10.53 1.85
CA TRP A 159 -5.08 10.32 1.28
C TRP A 159 -4.01 10.70 2.30
N ILE A 160 -3.23 9.74 2.75
CA ILE A 160 -2.15 9.96 3.70
C ILE A 160 -0.85 10.11 2.94
N SER A 161 -0.21 11.28 3.02
CA SER A 161 1.11 11.49 2.42
C SER A 161 2.20 10.82 3.25
N THR A 162 3.08 10.07 2.59
CA THR A 162 4.26 9.44 3.22
C THR A 162 5.54 10.23 3.01
N ARG A 163 5.45 11.39 2.34
CA ARG A 163 6.60 12.23 2.01
C ARG A 163 7.24 12.76 3.29
N GLY A 164 8.55 12.51 3.43
CA GLY A 164 9.33 12.98 4.58
C GLY A 164 9.10 12.21 5.87
N LEU A 165 8.36 11.09 5.84
CA LEU A 165 8.26 10.18 6.99
C LEU A 165 9.49 9.29 7.11
N PHE A 166 9.98 8.78 5.98
CA PHE A 166 11.04 7.79 5.92
C PHE A 166 12.42 8.44 5.87
N SER A 167 13.36 7.80 6.55
CA SER A 167 14.76 8.20 6.51
C SER A 167 15.33 8.07 5.09
N GLN A 168 16.27 8.96 4.78
CA GLN A 168 17.02 8.94 3.53
C GLN A 168 18.48 8.60 3.80
N ARG A 169 19.10 7.96 2.83
CA ARG A 169 20.53 7.66 2.82
C ARG A 169 21.32 8.93 2.54
N TYR A 170 22.48 9.02 3.18
CA TYR A 170 23.49 10.00 2.83
C TYR A 170 24.07 9.71 1.43
N ASP A 171 24.43 8.44 1.18
CA ASP A 171 24.92 7.98 -0.12
C ASP A 171 23.88 7.15 -0.88
N ALA A 172 23.73 7.44 -2.17
CA ALA A 172 22.79 6.74 -3.02
C ALA A 172 23.17 5.25 -3.17
N PHE A 173 22.16 4.38 -3.16
CA PHE A 173 22.27 2.96 -3.52
C PHE A 173 21.43 2.70 -4.76
N ASN A 174 21.99 2.08 -5.79
CA ASN A 174 21.32 1.89 -7.07
C ASN A 174 20.72 3.19 -7.64
N ASN A 175 21.44 4.31 -7.46
CA ASN A 175 21.01 5.66 -7.84
C ASN A 175 19.73 6.16 -7.12
N ARG A 176 19.42 5.60 -5.94
CA ARG A 176 18.28 6.01 -5.10
C ARG A 176 18.76 6.38 -3.69
N SER A 177 18.11 7.38 -3.10
CA SER A 177 18.41 7.88 -1.75
C SER A 177 17.46 7.36 -0.66
N GLY A 178 16.46 6.53 -0.99
CA GLY A 178 15.56 5.96 0.03
C GLY A 178 16.31 4.97 0.93
N LEU A 179 16.19 5.11 2.25
CA LEU A 179 16.70 4.14 3.22
C LEU A 179 15.59 3.22 3.72
N GLU A 180 14.47 3.82 4.09
CA GLU A 180 13.27 3.14 4.61
C GLU A 180 12.12 3.18 3.60
N ASP A 181 11.24 2.20 3.71
CA ASP A 181 9.95 2.17 3.00
C ASP A 181 8.83 1.65 3.92
N ILE A 182 7.59 1.65 3.42
CA ILE A 182 6.43 1.10 4.14
C ILE A 182 6.58 -0.42 4.21
N ARG A 183 6.48 -0.99 5.42
CA ARG A 183 6.31 -2.43 5.61
C ARG A 183 4.83 -2.82 5.57
N TYR A 184 4.03 -2.18 6.42
CA TYR A 184 2.59 -2.35 6.45
C TYR A 184 1.90 -1.12 7.02
N VAL A 185 0.59 -1.02 6.80
CA VAL A 185 -0.28 0.01 7.33
C VAL A 185 -1.48 -0.61 8.03
N GLN A 186 -1.83 -0.04 9.18
CA GLN A 186 -3.04 -0.33 9.91
C GLN A 186 -3.90 0.93 10.00
N ILE A 187 -5.19 0.80 9.69
CA ILE A 187 -6.16 1.90 9.72
C ILE A 187 -7.16 1.63 10.83
N GLN A 188 -7.52 2.68 11.56
CA GLN A 188 -8.53 2.62 12.62
C GLN A 188 -9.34 3.91 12.65
N VAL A 189 -10.58 3.81 13.13
CA VAL A 189 -11.43 4.98 13.40
C VAL A 189 -11.88 4.90 14.85
N LEU A 190 -11.33 5.78 15.68
CA LEU A 190 -11.60 5.81 17.10
C LEU A 190 -12.81 6.69 17.41
N ALA A 191 -13.77 6.15 18.15
CA ALA A 191 -14.83 6.92 18.78
C ALA A 191 -14.27 7.80 19.91
N ARG A 192 -15.08 8.74 20.42
CA ARG A 192 -14.69 9.64 21.53
C ARG A 192 -14.18 8.90 22.78
N ALA A 193 -14.68 7.69 23.04
CA ALA A 193 -14.27 6.86 24.17
C ALA A 193 -12.96 6.08 23.91
N GLY A 194 -12.33 6.24 22.74
CA GLY A 194 -11.10 5.55 22.34
C GLY A 194 -11.30 4.15 21.74
N GLY A 195 -12.54 3.64 21.70
CA GLY A 195 -12.86 2.37 21.06
C GLY A 195 -12.80 2.47 19.54
N ASP A 196 -12.23 1.47 18.89
CA ASP A 196 -12.22 1.35 17.44
C ASP A 196 -13.64 1.09 16.91
N THR A 197 -13.93 1.64 15.73
CA THR A 197 -15.23 1.57 15.05
C THR A 197 -15.03 0.98 13.65
N PRO A 198 -14.87 -0.35 13.51
CA PRO A 198 -14.57 -1.01 12.24
C PRO A 198 -15.61 -0.76 11.14
N SER A 199 -16.86 -0.46 11.51
CA SER A 199 -17.92 -0.12 10.55
C SER A 199 -17.67 1.20 9.82
N MET A 200 -16.75 2.04 10.28
CA MET A 200 -16.46 3.36 9.70
C MET A 200 -15.31 3.38 8.70
N TYR A 201 -14.64 2.26 8.46
CA TYR A 201 -13.60 2.17 7.45
C TYR A 201 -13.62 0.82 6.77
N ASP A 202 -12.85 0.70 5.70
CA ASP A 202 -12.77 -0.53 4.93
C ASP A 202 -11.31 -0.84 4.67
N GLU A 203 -10.79 -1.85 5.37
CA GLU A 203 -9.39 -2.27 5.24
C GLU A 203 -9.12 -2.90 3.87
N ASP A 204 -10.13 -3.51 3.25
CA ASP A 204 -10.03 -4.06 1.90
C ASP A 204 -9.93 -2.95 0.85
N LEU A 205 -10.21 -1.68 1.19
CA LEU A 205 -10.12 -0.55 0.27
C LEU A 205 -8.85 0.31 0.47
N VAL A 206 -7.91 -0.16 1.29
CA VAL A 206 -6.60 0.50 1.43
C VAL A 206 -5.75 0.28 0.19
N ARG A 207 -5.23 1.36 -0.39
CA ARG A 207 -4.37 1.28 -1.58
C ARG A 207 -3.06 2.03 -1.38
N PHE A 208 -1.99 1.50 -1.94
CA PHE A 208 -0.71 2.19 -2.02
C PHE A 208 -0.56 2.87 -3.39
N VAL A 209 -0.08 4.09 -3.36
CA VAL A 209 0.30 4.88 -4.53
C VAL A 209 1.69 5.46 -4.22
N PRO A 210 2.57 5.67 -5.21
CA PRO A 210 3.87 6.29 -4.92
C PRO A 210 3.74 7.59 -4.10
N GLY A 211 4.23 7.56 -2.86
CA GLY A 211 4.19 8.69 -1.91
C GLY A 211 2.88 8.89 -1.13
N PHE A 212 1.88 8.02 -1.33
CA PHE A 212 0.57 8.15 -0.68
C PHE A 212 -0.04 6.80 -0.30
N ILE A 213 -0.86 6.82 0.74
CA ILE A 213 -1.76 5.72 1.11
C ILE A 213 -3.18 6.24 0.97
N ARG A 214 -4.06 5.48 0.35
CA ARG A 214 -5.50 5.75 0.30
C ARG A 214 -6.19 4.87 1.32
N ALA A 215 -7.08 5.44 2.12
CA ALA A 215 -7.99 4.70 2.99
C ALA A 215 -9.40 5.24 2.82
N ARG A 216 -10.40 4.35 2.81
CA ARG A 216 -11.80 4.77 2.73
C ARG A 216 -12.43 4.86 4.12
N ILE A 217 -13.10 5.97 4.36
CA ILE A 217 -13.94 6.21 5.54
C ILE A 217 -15.40 6.18 5.09
N LYS A 218 -16.20 5.34 5.73
CA LYS A 218 -17.64 5.19 5.48
C LYS A 218 -18.43 5.42 6.77
N ALA A 219 -19.74 5.58 6.65
CA ALA A 219 -20.66 5.71 7.79
C ALA A 219 -20.32 6.82 8.82
N GLY A 220 -21.05 6.84 9.93
CA GLY A 220 -20.83 7.73 11.07
C GLY A 220 -22.14 8.24 11.66
N THR A 221 -22.13 8.50 12.97
CA THR A 221 -23.31 9.07 13.64
C THR A 221 -23.30 10.60 13.52
N ALA A 222 -24.43 11.18 13.09
CA ALA A 222 -24.58 12.63 12.99
C ALA A 222 -24.20 13.34 14.30
N ALA A 223 -23.57 14.52 14.16
CA ALA A 223 -23.09 15.33 15.28
C ALA A 223 -22.09 14.64 16.22
N THR A 224 -21.47 13.54 15.78
CA THR A 224 -20.39 12.85 16.51
C THR A 224 -19.06 13.09 15.80
N ASP A 225 -18.02 13.31 16.59
CA ASP A 225 -16.66 13.46 16.10
C ASP A 225 -15.86 12.18 16.37
N TYR A 226 -15.10 11.75 15.37
CA TYR A 226 -14.26 10.55 15.39
C TYR A 226 -12.82 10.91 15.07
N THR A 227 -11.89 10.04 15.43
CA THR A 227 -10.47 10.21 15.07
C THR A 227 -10.05 9.11 14.10
N PHE A 228 -9.74 9.50 12.87
CA PHE A 228 -9.04 8.65 11.92
C PHE A 228 -7.59 8.47 12.37
N VAL A 229 -7.11 7.23 12.41
CA VAL A 229 -5.72 6.90 12.72
C VAL A 229 -5.16 6.00 11.63
N CYS A 230 -4.02 6.41 11.06
CA CYS A 230 -3.23 5.61 10.15
C CYS A 230 -1.87 5.34 10.80
N ASN A 231 -1.64 4.09 11.18
CA ASN A 231 -0.37 3.61 11.71
C ASN A 231 0.45 3.00 10.59
N ILE A 232 1.56 3.64 10.23
CA ILE A 232 2.47 3.22 9.19
C ILE A 232 3.70 2.64 9.86
N VAL A 233 3.98 1.37 9.61
CA VAL A 233 5.19 0.70 10.12
C VAL A 233 6.20 0.60 8.98
N SER A 234 7.40 1.10 9.22
CA SER A 234 8.49 1.09 8.24
C SER A 234 9.26 -0.23 8.22
N THR A 235 10.10 -0.39 7.22
CA THR A 235 11.06 -1.49 7.08
C THR A 235 12.08 -1.56 8.22
N ASP A 236 12.36 -0.45 8.92
CA ASP A 236 13.22 -0.40 10.11
C ASP A 236 12.43 -0.53 11.43
N ALA A 237 11.16 -0.95 11.35
CA ALA A 237 10.24 -1.12 12.49
C ALA A 237 9.89 0.16 13.26
N ASN A 238 10.16 1.34 12.69
CA ASN A 238 9.61 2.60 13.20
C ASN A 238 8.11 2.67 12.90
N THR A 239 7.31 3.09 13.88
CA THR A 239 5.86 3.32 13.73
C THR A 239 5.56 4.81 13.66
N PHE A 240 4.90 5.24 12.60
CA PHE A 240 4.41 6.60 12.40
C PHE A 240 2.89 6.60 12.49
N SER A 241 2.34 7.33 13.46
CA SER A 241 0.89 7.49 13.60
C SER A 241 0.47 8.86 13.06
N ILE A 242 -0.43 8.84 12.06
CA ILE A 242 -1.03 10.04 11.48
C ILE A 242 -2.50 10.08 11.88
N ARG A 243 -2.93 11.20 12.47
CA ARG A 243 -4.27 11.36 13.04
C ARG A 243 -5.01 12.52 12.39
N SER A 244 -6.27 12.31 12.05
CA SER A 244 -7.18 13.36 11.55
C SER A 244 -8.53 13.28 12.27
N LEU A 245 -9.12 14.43 12.56
CA LEU A 245 -10.46 14.53 13.09
C LEU A 245 -11.46 14.34 11.95
N ILE A 246 -12.44 13.47 12.14
CA ILE A 246 -13.58 13.30 11.23
C ILE A 246 -14.80 13.89 11.94
N GLN A 247 -15.39 14.92 11.35
CA GLN A 247 -16.59 15.55 11.87
C GLN A 247 -17.78 15.14 11.02
N ILE A 248 -18.73 14.44 11.64
CA ILE A 248 -19.98 14.06 10.95
C ILE A 248 -20.96 15.21 11.09
N ARG A 249 -21.24 15.90 9.98
CA ARG A 249 -22.17 17.04 9.93
C ARG A 249 -23.12 16.85 8.75
N GLU A 250 -24.41 16.94 9.04
CA GLU A 250 -25.42 16.94 7.99
C GLU A 250 -25.43 18.29 7.28
N ARG A 251 -25.56 18.27 5.96
CA ARG A 251 -25.75 19.49 5.19
C ARG A 251 -27.14 20.04 5.50
N LEU A 252 -27.24 21.34 5.71
CA LEU A 252 -28.53 22.01 5.79
C LEU A 252 -29.31 21.73 4.50
N PRO A 253 -30.64 21.55 4.55
CA PRO A 253 -31.44 21.37 3.35
C PRO A 253 -31.21 22.58 2.42
N SER A 254 -30.77 22.29 1.19
CA SER A 254 -30.60 23.27 0.12
C SER A 254 -31.94 23.72 -0.45
#